data_AF-A0A352UL72-F1
#
_entry.id   AF-A0A352UL72-F1
#
_cell.length_a   1.000
_cell.length_b   1.000
_cell.length_c   1.000
_cell.angle_alpha   90.00
_cell.angle_beta   90.00
_cell.angle_gamma   90.00
#
_symmetry.space_group_name_H-M   'P 1'
#
loop_
_entity.id
_entity.type
_entity.pdbx_description
1 polymer ?
#
loop_
_entity_poly.entity_id
_entity_poly.type
_entity_poly.pdbx_seq_one_letter_code
_entity_poly.pdbx_strand_id
1 'polypeptide(L)' 'MVLTDYGPEPFAINIEQATKQNNAFRTALWTGNHLQLTLMSISPGEDIGLENHPDNDQFLRIEQGRGLVKMGESKDN' A
#
# COMPACT_ATOMS: atom_id res chain seq x y z
N MET A 1 18.17 2.28 -0.65
CA MET A 1 18.05 0.81 -0.49
C MET A 1 17.25 0.32 -1.68
N VAL A 2 17.67 -0.75 -2.36
CA VAL A 2 16.81 -1.34 -3.40
C VAL A 2 15.77 -2.18 -2.66
N LEU A 3 14.51 -1.76 -2.72
CA LEU A 3 13.40 -2.52 -2.16
C LEU A 3 13.04 -3.63 -3.16
N THR A 4 12.94 -4.85 -2.66
CA THR A 4 12.47 -6.02 -3.41
C THR A 4 11.34 -6.67 -2.62
N ASP A 5 10.62 -7.59 -3.25
CA ASP A 5 9.73 -8.49 -2.54
C ASP A 5 10.57 -9.53 -1.77
N TYR A 6 10.35 -9.61 -0.45
CA TYR A 6 11.04 -10.54 0.46
C TYR A 6 10.19 -11.76 0.84
N GLY A 7 8.97 -11.87 0.31
CA GLY A 7 8.09 -12.99 0.62
C GLY A 7 8.50 -14.30 -0.07
N PRO A 8 8.09 -15.46 0.49
CA PRO A 8 7.30 -15.65 1.71
C PRO A 8 8.15 -15.83 2.98
N GLU A 9 9.44 -15.51 2.93
CA GLU A 9 10.38 -15.82 4.01
C GLU A 9 10.16 -14.94 5.26
N PRO A 10 10.58 -15.41 6.46
CA PRO A 10 10.59 -14.58 7.65
C PRO A 10 11.37 -13.28 7.43
N PHE A 11 10.72 -12.16 7.70
CA PHE A 11 11.24 -10.85 7.34
C PHE A 11 11.02 -9.83 8.47
N ALA A 12 12.05 -9.03 8.75
CA ALA A 12 12.00 -7.94 9.72
C ALA A 12 12.64 -6.68 9.12
N ILE A 13 11.93 -5.56 9.19
CA ILE A 13 12.37 -4.26 8.65
C ILE A 13 11.78 -3.12 9.47
N ASN A 14 12.44 -1.96 9.44
CA ASN A 14 11.83 -0.70 9.85
C ASN A 14 10.83 -0.25 8.77
N ILE A 15 9.56 -0.58 8.95
CA ILE A 15 8.52 -0.32 7.95
C ILE A 15 8.25 1.18 7.75
N GLU A 16 8.35 1.99 8.81
CA GLU A 16 8.19 3.45 8.73
C GLU A 16 9.25 4.04 7.78
N GLN A 17 10.52 3.68 8.02
CA GLN A 17 11.62 4.15 7.19
C GLN A 17 11.52 3.65 5.74
N ALA A 18 11.19 2.36 5.55
CA ALA A 18 11.02 1.80 4.21
C ALA A 18 9.91 2.52 3.42
N THR A 19 8.78 2.79 4.07
CA THR A 19 7.63 3.49 3.48
C THR A 19 8.01 4.91 3.07
N LYS A 20 8.66 5.68 3.95
CA LYS A 20 9.08 7.07 3.67
C LYS A 20 10.18 7.18 2.61
N GLN A 21 10.95 6.11 2.36
CA GLN A 21 11.98 6.08 1.32
C GLN A 21 11.45 5.62 -0.04
N ASN A 22 10.28 4.98 -0.09
CA ASN A 22 9.66 4.55 -1.34
C ASN A 22 9.12 5.77 -2.11
N ASN A 23 9.57 5.96 -3.35
CA ASN A 23 9.07 7.01 -4.25
C ASN A 23 8.20 6.44 -5.39
N ALA A 24 8.07 5.11 -5.48
CA ALA A 24 7.21 4.51 -6.49
C ALA A 24 5.75 4.57 -6.04
N PHE A 25 4.83 4.67 -7.00
CA PHE A 25 3.39 4.59 -6.72
C PHE A 25 3.03 3.32 -5.95
N ARG A 26 3.63 2.18 -6.33
CA ARG A 26 3.45 0.89 -5.66
C ARG A 26 4.72 0.05 -5.77
N THR A 27 5.18 -0.48 -4.65
CA THR A 27 6.28 -1.46 -4.56
C THR A 27 5.82 -2.62 -3.68
N ALA A 28 5.83 -3.85 -4.20
CA ALA A 28 5.63 -5.03 -3.36
C ALA A 28 6.86 -5.19 -2.46
N LEU A 29 6.65 -5.24 -1.14
CA LEU A 29 7.71 -5.44 -0.16
C LEU A 29 7.72 -6.88 0.35
N TRP A 30 6.54 -7.52 0.45
CA TRP A 30 6.42 -8.89 0.90
C TRP A 30 5.13 -9.52 0.37
N THR A 31 5.23 -10.60 -0.40
CA THR A 31 4.09 -11.37 -0.88
C THR A 31 4.13 -12.80 -0.34
N GLY A 32 3.12 -13.18 0.43
CA GLY A 32 2.91 -14.54 0.89
C GLY A 32 1.58 -15.11 0.42
N ASN A 33 1.26 -16.32 0.89
CA ASN A 33 0.07 -17.05 0.44
C ASN A 33 -1.26 -16.45 0.92
N HIS A 34 -1.24 -15.62 1.97
CA HIS A 34 -2.43 -15.11 2.65
C HIS A 34 -2.43 -13.58 2.83
N LEU A 35 -1.33 -12.91 2.50
CA LEU A 35 -1.15 -11.48 2.68
C LEU A 35 -0.14 -10.96 1.68
N GLN A 36 -0.41 -9.78 1.12
CA GLN A 36 0.57 -8.98 0.42
C GLN A 36 0.75 -7.63 1.12
N LEU A 37 2.00 -7.23 1.32
CA LEU A 37 2.38 -5.92 1.83
C LEU A 37 3.01 -5.12 0.70
N THR A 38 2.41 -3.97 0.39
CA THR A 38 2.94 -3.01 -0.58
C THR A 38 3.26 -1.67 0.10
N LEU A 39 4.24 -0.95 -0.45
CA LEU A 39 4.54 0.44 -0.12
C LEU A 39 4.03 1.32 -1.24
N MET A 40 3.42 2.46 -0.88
CA MET A 40 2.88 3.40 -1.85
C MET A 40 3.33 4.81 -1.56
N SER A 41 3.61 5.58 -2.62
CA SER A 41 3.87 7.01 -2.58
C SER A 41 2.98 7.69 -3.59
N ILE A 42 2.10 8.57 -3.13
CA ILE A 42 1.07 9.22 -3.94
C ILE A 42 1.37 10.71 -3.93
N SER A 43 1.56 11.30 -5.10
CA SER A 43 1.93 12.72 -5.20
C SER A 43 0.72 13.61 -4.88
N PRO A 44 0.95 14.87 -4.47
CA PRO A 44 -0.14 15.82 -4.28
C PRO A 44 -1.00 15.96 -5.55
N GLY A 45 -2.31 15.77 -5.40
CA GLY A 45 -3.27 15.82 -6.52
C GLY A 45 -3.51 14.50 -7.23
N GLU A 46 -2.76 13.44 -6.91
CA GLU A 46 -3.00 12.08 -7.38
C GLU A 46 -3.93 11.32 -6.42
N ASP A 47 -4.53 10.24 -6.93
CA ASP A 47 -5.29 9.28 -6.14
C ASP A 47 -4.85 7.84 -6.47
N ILE A 48 -5.30 6.87 -5.66
CA ILE A 48 -4.99 5.44 -5.86
C ILE A 48 -5.77 4.88 -7.07
N GLY A 49 -6.83 5.57 -7.49
CA GLY A 49 -7.91 5.04 -8.30
C GLY A 49 -9.06 4.51 -7.44
N LEU A 50 -10.27 4.55 -7.99
CA LEU A 50 -11.41 3.85 -7.42
C LEU A 50 -11.22 2.34 -7.64
N GLU A 51 -11.12 1.59 -6.54
CA GLU A 51 -10.97 0.13 -6.55
C GLU A 51 -12.13 -0.52 -5.77
N ASN A 52 -12.45 -1.78 -6.12
CA ASN A 52 -13.33 -2.65 -5.37
C ASN A 52 -12.75 -4.06 -5.37
N HIS A 53 -12.53 -4.64 -4.19
CA HIS A 53 -11.96 -5.96 -4.00
C HIS A 53 -13.02 -6.88 -3.37
N PRO A 54 -13.77 -7.67 -4.16
CA PRO A 54 -14.87 -8.49 -3.63
C PRO A 54 -14.39 -9.67 -2.77
N ASP A 55 -13.15 -10.10 -2.96
CA ASP A 55 -12.63 -11.35 -2.41
C ASP A 55 -11.54 -11.14 -1.36
N ASN A 56 -11.17 -9.89 -1.04
CA ASN A 56 -10.12 -9.61 -0.06
C ASN A 56 -10.34 -8.28 0.67
N ASP A 57 -9.83 -8.23 1.91
CA ASP A 57 -9.78 -7.02 2.70
C ASP A 57 -8.48 -6.25 2.45
N GLN A 58 -8.56 -4.92 2.49
CA GLN A 58 -7.39 -4.05 2.37
C GLN A 58 -7.24 -3.17 3.63
N PHE A 59 -6.01 -3.13 4.16
CA PHE A 59 -5.63 -2.25 5.26
C PHE A 59 -4.57 -1.26 4.80
N LEU A 60 -4.80 0.04 5.04
CA LEU A 60 -3.85 1.11 4.73
C LEU A 60 -3.41 1.81 6.03
N ARG A 61 -2.11 1.97 6.21
CA ARG A 61 -1.48 2.75 7.30
C ARG A 61 -0.75 3.95 6.71
N ILE A 62 -1.06 5.14 7.20
CA ILE A 62 -0.43 6.38 6.74
C ILE A 62 0.80 6.68 7.61
N GLU A 63 2.00 6.63 7.02
CA GLU A 63 3.26 7.00 7.69
C GLU A 63 3.62 8.48 7.54
N GLN A 64 3.21 9.12 6.44
CA GLN A 64 3.45 10.54 6.19
C GLN A 64 2.40 11.12 5.22
N GLY A 65 2.02 12.37 5.46
CA GLY A 65 1.12 13.13 4.59
C GLY A 65 -0.32 13.15 5.09
N ARG A 66 -1.24 13.52 4.21
CA ARG A 66 -2.69 13.60 4.46
C ARG A 66 -3.44 13.30 3.17
N GLY A 67 -4.58 12.64 3.28
CA GLY A 67 -5.45 12.30 2.16
C GLY A 67 -6.91 12.28 2.58
N LEU A 68 -7.80 12.14 1.60
CA LEU A 68 -9.22 11.94 1.81
C LEU A 68 -9.58 10.52 1.41
N VAL A 69 -10.19 9.77 2.32
CA VAL A 69 -10.74 8.44 2.02
C VAL A 69 -12.20 8.61 1.64
N LYS A 70 -12.59 8.02 0.51
CA LYS A 70 -13.99 7.90 0.06
C LYS A 70 -14.31 6.41 -0.08
N MET A 71 -15.38 5.97 0.58
CA MET A 71 -15.86 4.58 0.53
C MET A 71 -17.39 4.62 0.42
N GLY A 72 -17.97 3.66 -0.29
CA GLY A 72 -19.40 3.55 -0.52
C GLY A 72 -19.74 2.19 -1.12
N GLU A 73 -21.03 1.83 -1.10
CA GLU A 73 -21.52 0.55 -1.63
C GLU A 73 -21.54 0.51 -3.17
N SER A 74 -21.55 1.67 -3.83
CA SER A 74 -21.51 1.77 -5.30
C SER A 74 -20.63 2.93 -5.74
N LYS A 75 -20.22 2.92 -7.01
CA LYS A 75 -19.34 3.94 -7.60
C LYS A 75 -19.97 5.35 -7.63
N ASP A 76 -21.29 5.41 -7.73
CA ASP A 76 -22.02 6.66 -7.99
C ASP A 76 -22.81 7.18 -6.76
N ASN A 77 -22.71 6.51 -5.60
CA ASN A 77 -23.41 6.86 -4.36
C ASN A 77 -22.47 7.25 -3.22
#